data_AF-A0A7V3H431-F1
#
_entry.id   AF-A0A7V3H431-F1
#
_cell.length_a   1.000
_cell.length_b   1.000
_cell.length_c   1.000
_cell.angle_alpha   90.00
_cell.angle_beta   90.00
_cell.angle_gamma   90.00
#
_symmetry.space_group_name_H-M   'P 1'
#
loop_
_entity.id
_entity.type
_entity.pdbx_description
1 polymer ?
#
loop_
_entity_poly.entity_id
_entity_poly.type
_entity_poly.pdbx_seq_one_letter_code
_entity_poly.pdbx_strand_id
1 'polypeptide(L)'
;MRILVTGGAGFIGSHLCERLLRAGHEVLCLDNFFTGAKDNIRHLLGHDHFELIRHDIITPIELEVDQIYNLACPASPVHYQFNPVRTIQANVLGVTHML
;
A
#
# COMPACT_ATOMS: atom_id res chain seq x y z
N MET A 1 7.46 1.32 16.15
CA MET A 1 7.85 0.66 14.88
C MET A 1 7.37 1.54 13.74
N ARG A 2 8.19 1.65 12.70
CA ARG A 2 7.84 2.26 11.42
C ARG A 2 7.40 1.16 10.46
N ILE A 3 6.14 1.18 10.05
CA ILE A 3 5.48 0.07 9.37
C ILE A 3 5.05 0.49 7.97
N LEU A 4 5.51 -0.24 6.95
CA LEU A 4 5.07 -0.08 5.56
C LEU A 4 3.78 -0.86 5.31
N VAL A 5 2.77 -0.21 4.73
CA VAL A 5 1.56 -0.84 4.22
C VAL A 5 1.45 -0.54 2.73
N THR A 6 1.77 -1.52 1.87
CA THR A 6 1.53 -1.39 0.43
C THR A 6 0.06 -1.65 0.14
N GLY A 7 -0.53 -0.93 -0.82
CA GLY A 7 -1.98 -0.95 -1.03
C GLY A 7 -2.75 -0.31 0.12
N GLY A 8 -2.10 0.60 0.86
CA GLY A 8 -2.62 1.23 2.06
C GLY A 8 -3.85 2.12 1.82
N ALA A 9 -4.12 2.54 0.58
CA ALA A 9 -5.34 3.24 0.21
C ALA A 9 -6.44 2.31 -0.33
N GLY A 10 -6.21 0.99 -0.33
CA GLY A 10 -7.22 -0.03 -0.59
C GLY A 10 -8.17 -0.25 0.61
N PHE A 11 -9.13 -1.16 0.43
CA PHE A 11 -10.12 -1.48 1.48
C PHE A 11 -9.45 -2.01 2.75
N ILE A 12 -8.70 -3.12 2.66
CA ILE A 12 -8.03 -3.72 3.83
C ILE A 12 -6.90 -2.80 4.33
N GLY A 13 -6.10 -2.25 3.40
CA GLY A 13 -4.94 -1.42 3.73
C GLY A 13 -5.30 -0.20 4.58
N SER A 14 -6.37 0.53 4.23
CA SER A 14 -6.76 1.74 4.96
C SER A 14 -7.19 1.47 6.41
N HIS A 15 -7.95 0.40 6.63
CA HIS A 15 -8.36 -0.03 7.97
C HIS A 15 -7.17 -0.52 8.79
N LEU A 16 -6.20 -1.20 8.14
CA LEU A 16 -4.97 -1.60 8.80
C LEU A 16 -4.14 -0.38 9.20
N CYS A 17 -3.97 0.60 8.31
CA CYS A 17 -3.30 1.86 8.62
C CYS A 17 -3.92 2.53 9.85
N GLU A 18 -5.24 2.68 9.89
CA GLU A 18 -5.96 3.26 11.03
C GLU A 18 -5.70 2.47 12.33
N ARG A 19 -5.75 1.13 12.27
CA ARG A 19 -5.50 0.28 13.43
C ARG A 19 -4.06 0.37 13.93
N LEU A 20 -3.08 0.43 13.05
CA LEU A 20 -1.66 0.53 13.40
C LEU A 20 -1.34 1.90 14.03
N LEU A 21 -1.91 2.99 13.49
CA LEU A 21 -1.80 4.32 14.09
C LEU A 21 -2.39 4.35 15.50
N ARG A 22 -3.58 3.75 15.70
CA ARG A 22 -4.20 3.61 17.04
C ARG A 22 -3.35 2.79 18.01
N ALA A 23 -2.50 1.90 17.51
CA ALA A 23 -1.54 1.14 18.32
C ALA A 23 -0.25 1.92 18.63
N GLY A 24 -0.12 3.17 18.17
CA GLY A 24 1.05 4.01 18.42
C GLY A 24 2.23 3.74 17.49
N HIS A 25 1.98 3.17 16.31
CA HIS A 25 3.01 2.96 15.29
C HIS A 25 3.06 4.12 14.30
N GLU A 26 4.23 4.31 13.68
CA GLU A 26 4.37 5.16 12.51
C GLU A 26 4.02 4.34 11.27
N VAL A 27 3.14 4.86 10.43
CA VAL A 27 2.60 4.14 9.27
C VAL A 27 2.97 4.86 7.98
N LEU A 28 3.69 4.12 7.14
CA LEU A 28 4.00 4.49 5.77
C LEU A 28 2.99 3.81 4.84
N CYS A 29 2.05 4.58 4.30
CA CYS A 29 1.08 4.10 3.32
C CYS A 29 1.66 4.24 1.91
N LEU A 30 1.89 3.12 1.21
CA LEU A 30 2.36 3.12 -0.17
C LEU A 30 1.26 2.67 -1.12
N ASP A 31 0.85 3.55 -2.05
CA ASP A 31 -0.24 3.25 -2.98
C ASP A 31 -0.13 4.07 -4.28
N ASN A 32 -0.43 3.45 -5.43
CA ASN A 32 -0.45 4.14 -6.73
C ASN A 32 -1.86 4.62 -7.14
N PHE A 33 -2.89 4.32 -6.33
CA PHE A 33 -4.31 4.55 -6.57
C PHE A 33 -4.86 3.85 -7.82
N PHE A 34 -4.30 2.69 -8.19
CA PHE A 34 -4.83 1.91 -9.31
C PHE A 34 -6.21 1.32 -8.99
N THR A 35 -6.35 0.69 -7.82
CA THR A 35 -7.64 0.21 -7.27
C THR A 35 -8.00 0.89 -5.94
N GLY A 36 -7.01 1.48 -5.26
CA GLY A 36 -7.21 2.25 -4.03
C GLY A 36 -7.81 3.63 -4.31
N ALA A 37 -8.38 4.25 -3.27
CA ALA A 37 -8.97 5.59 -3.35
C ALA A 37 -8.42 6.49 -2.25
N LYS A 38 -8.06 7.72 -2.59
CA LYS A 38 -7.54 8.70 -1.62
C LYS A 38 -8.53 8.97 -0.49
N ASP A 39 -9.83 8.87 -0.75
CA ASP A 39 -10.87 9.03 0.27
C ASP A 39 -10.77 8.01 1.40
N ASN A 40 -10.27 6.80 1.13
CA ASN A 40 -10.10 5.75 2.15
C ASN A 40 -9.09 6.14 3.23
N ILE A 41 -8.14 7.03 2.92
CA ILE A 41 -7.08 7.47 3.85
C ILE A 41 -7.16 8.97 4.15
N ARG A 42 -8.16 9.68 3.62
CA ARG A 42 -8.26 11.14 3.77
C ARG A 42 -8.30 11.58 5.23
N HIS A 43 -8.92 10.79 6.09
CA HIS A 43 -8.99 11.03 7.53
C HIS A 43 -7.64 10.83 8.26
N LEU A 44 -6.65 10.21 7.61
CA LEU A 44 -5.31 9.96 8.15
C LEU A 44 -4.26 10.99 7.71
N LEU A 45 -4.50 11.73 6.62
CA LEU A 45 -3.52 12.63 5.96
C LEU A 45 -3.01 13.81 6.82
N GLY A 46 -3.52 14.00 8.03
CA GLY A 46 -3.06 15.01 8.98
C GLY A 46 -2.55 14.43 10.31
N HIS A 47 -2.40 13.12 10.41
CA HIS A 47 -1.91 12.47 11.61
C HIS A 47 -0.37 12.51 11.63
N ASP A 48 0.25 12.97 12.72
CA ASP A 48 1.71 13.19 12.81
C ASP A 48 2.57 11.93 12.53
N HIS A 49 1.97 10.75 12.72
CA HIS A 49 2.61 9.45 12.50
C HIS A 49 2.15 8.74 11.21
N PHE A 50 1.46 9.44 10.30
CA PHE A 50 1.01 8.88 9.02
C PHE A 50 1.64 9.60 7.84
N GLU A 51 2.27 8.85 6.96
CA GLU A 51 2.85 9.36 5.71
C GLU A 51 2.27 8.60 4.51
N LEU A 52 1.91 9.33 3.46
CA LEU A 52 1.49 8.75 2.18
C LEU A 52 2.59 8.91 1.14
N ILE A 53 3.04 7.78 0.60
CA ILE A 53 3.94 7.72 -0.54
C ILE A 53 3.15 7.21 -1.75
N ARG A 54 2.96 8.10 -2.74
CA ARG A 54 2.34 7.71 -4.01
C ARG A 54 3.37 7.01 -4.90
N HIS A 55 3.32 5.68 -4.96
CA HIS A 55 4.32 4.87 -5.66
C HIS A 55 3.75 3.57 -6.19
N ASP A 56 4.30 3.08 -7.31
CA ASP A 56 3.95 1.79 -7.90
C ASP A 56 5.02 0.75 -7.55
N ILE A 57 4.62 -0.33 -6.89
CA ILE A 57 5.53 -1.39 -6.42
C ILE A 57 6.27 -2.08 -7.55
N ILE A 58 5.83 -1.96 -8.80
CA ILE A 58 6.59 -2.48 -9.96
C ILE A 58 7.91 -1.73 -10.19
N THR A 59 8.11 -0.60 -9.52
CA THR A 59 9.35 0.17 -9.54
C THR A 59 10.06 0.06 -8.19
N PRO A 60 11.39 -0.15 -8.14
CA PRO A 60 12.13 -0.22 -6.89
C PRO A 60 12.00 1.05 -6.05
N ILE A 61 12.02 0.89 -4.74
CA ILE A 61 12.07 1.99 -3.76
C ILE A 61 12.80 1.51 -2.52
N GLU A 62 13.67 2.36 -1.97
CA GLU A 62 14.42 2.08 -0.75
C GLU A 62 13.77 2.81 0.42
N LEU A 63 13.35 2.06 1.43
CA LEU A 63 12.65 2.59 2.60
C LEU A 63 13.17 1.89 3.86
N GLU A 64 13.54 2.66 4.87
CA GLU A 64 13.90 2.12 6.18
C GLU A 64 12.62 1.89 7.01
N VAL A 65 12.26 0.63 7.23
CA VAL A 65 11.07 0.22 7.99
C VAL A 65 11.35 -1.02 8.83
N ASP A 66 10.63 -1.17 9.94
CA ASP A 66 10.77 -2.32 10.85
C ASP A 66 9.89 -3.51 10.42
N GLN A 67 8.80 -3.23 9.70
CA GLN A 67 7.80 -4.24 9.34
C GLN A 67 7.07 -3.86 8.05
N ILE A 68 6.68 -4.87 7.26
CA ILE A 68 5.99 -4.71 5.98
C ILE A 68 4.69 -5.52 5.96
N TYR A 69 3.59 -4.85 5.60
CA TYR A 69 2.34 -5.46 5.18
C TYR A 69 2.16 -5.24 3.67
N ASN A 70 2.38 -6.30 2.89
CA ASN A 70 2.29 -6.22 1.43
C ASN A 70 0.87 -6.56 0.95
N LEU A 71 0.02 -5.54 0.73
CA LEU A 71 -1.38 -5.71 0.30
C LEU A 71 -1.67 -5.12 -1.09
N ALA A 72 -0.68 -4.51 -1.75
CA ALA A 72 -0.83 -3.99 -3.11
C ALA A 72 -1.02 -5.13 -4.13
N CYS A 73 -2.27 -5.32 -4.57
CA CYS A 73 -2.63 -6.32 -5.57
C CYS A 73 -3.93 -5.91 -6.30
N PRO A 74 -3.98 -5.94 -7.65
CA PRO A 74 -5.24 -5.87 -8.39
C PRO A 74 -5.97 -7.22 -8.33
N ALA A 75 -6.67 -7.46 -7.22
CA ALA A 75 -7.18 -8.80 -6.85
C ALA A 75 -8.52 -9.22 -7.51
N SER A 76 -9.20 -8.36 -8.28
CA SER A 76 -10.53 -8.67 -8.81
C SER A 76 -10.50 -9.24 -10.24
N PRO A 77 -11.46 -10.12 -10.62
CA PRO A 77 -11.55 -10.67 -11.97
C PRO A 77 -11.60 -9.64 -13.09
N VAL A 78 -12.31 -8.55 -12.86
CA VAL A 78 -12.39 -7.45 -13.81
C VAL A 78 -11.01 -6.83 -14.04
N HIS A 79 -10.22 -6.62 -12.98
CA HIS A 79 -8.93 -5.95 -13.07
C HIS A 79 -7.85 -6.82 -13.74
N TYR A 80 -7.77 -8.11 -13.39
CA TYR A 80 -6.76 -8.98 -14.00
C TYR A 80 -7.11 -9.39 -15.44
N GLN A 81 -8.38 -9.38 -15.82
CA GLN A 81 -8.77 -9.55 -17.23
C GLN A 81 -8.50 -8.29 -18.05
N PHE A 82 -8.71 -7.11 -17.45
CA PHE A 82 -8.43 -5.83 -18.10
C PHE A 82 -6.94 -5.62 -18.38
N ASN A 83 -6.07 -5.95 -17.42
CA ASN A 83 -4.62 -5.81 -17.59
C ASN A 83 -3.84 -6.96 -16.92
N PRO A 84 -3.75 -8.12 -17.59
CA PRO A 84 -3.10 -9.31 -17.04
C PRO A 84 -1.59 -9.13 -16.87
N VAL A 85 -0.94 -8.41 -17.81
CA VAL A 85 0.51 -8.14 -17.73
C VAL A 85 0.84 -7.33 -16.49
N ARG A 86 0.13 -6.22 -16.25
CA ARG A 86 0.35 -5.37 -15.07
C ARG A 86 0.02 -6.11 -13.78
N THR A 87 -1.00 -6.98 -13.80
CA THR A 87 -1.34 -7.84 -12.67
C THR A 87 -0.18 -8.78 -12.31
N ILE A 88 0.41 -9.45 -13.30
CA ILE A 88 1.57 -10.33 -13.08
C ILE A 88 2.75 -9.51 -12.55
N GLN A 89 3.03 -8.34 -13.15
CA GLN A 89 4.13 -7.48 -12.69
C GLN A 89 3.95 -7.06 -11.23
N ALA A 90 2.77 -6.59 -10.84
CA ALA A 90 2.50 -6.19 -9.45
C ALA A 90 2.65 -7.38 -8.48
N ASN A 91 2.17 -8.57 -8.87
CA ASN A 91 2.20 -9.75 -8.00
C ASN A 91 3.54 -10.48 -7.96
N VAL A 92 4.42 -10.28 -8.95
CA VAL A 92 5.73 -10.95 -9.02
C VAL A 92 6.85 -9.95 -8.76
N LEU A 93 7.03 -8.97 -9.66
CA LEU A 93 8.08 -7.96 -9.51
C LEU A 93 7.84 -7.11 -8.27
N GLY A 94 6.59 -6.72 -8.03
CA GLY A 94 6.24 -5.94 -6.86
C GLY A 94 6.56 -6.64 -5.55
N VAL A 95 6.36 -7.96 -5.47
CA VAL A 95 6.76 -8.75 -4.29
C VAL A 95 8.29 -8.76 -4.14
N THR A 96 9.03 -8.98 -5.23
CA THR A 96 10.50 -8.97 -5.23
C THR A 96 11.11 -7.62 -4.84
N HIS A 97 10.43 -6.50 -5.11
CA HIS A 97 10.90 -5.19 -4.66
C HIS A 97 10.61 -4.90 -3.19
N MET A 98 9.62 -5.58 -2.59
CA MET A 98 9.17 -5.31 -1.22
C MET A 98 9.75 -6.27 -0.18
N LEU A 99 10.28 -7.44 -0.56
CA LEU A 99 10.76 -8.50 0.34
C LEU A 99 12.14 -9.00 -0.08
#